data_AF-A0A7S2G9R6-F1
#
_entry.id   AF-A0A7S2G9R6-F1
#
_cell.length_a   1.000
_cell.length_b   1.000
_cell.length_c   1.000
_cell.angle_alpha   90.00
_cell.angle_beta   90.00
_cell.angle_gamma   90.00
#
_symmetry.space_group_name_H-M   'P 1'
#
loop_
_entity.id
_entity.type
_entity.pdbx_description
1 polymer ?
#
loop_
_entity_poly.entity_id
_entity_poly.type
_entity_poly.pdbx_seq_one_letter_code
_entity_poly.pdbx_strand_id
1 'polypeptide(L)'
;TVSDMNDAEEFTIMVDSMRAVGMSNTEVEKILLVVAGLLHLSNVKFIDSDKSTVDASSRNALAEAAALFGLTTKALEYALLHRIREVPGQKAVVQSNSGTEATHLRDALAKKIYSNLFDKIVAIINNTLDVDPSPNPCVIGILDIFGFEDMAVNGFEQLFINTTNELLQKV
;
A
#
# COMPACT_ATOMS: atom_id res chain seq x y z
N THR A 1 -12.45 -11.19 12.74
CA THR A 1 -13.66 -11.53 11.98
C THR A 1 -14.75 -10.57 12.42
N VAL A 2 -15.40 -9.92 11.46
CA VAL A 2 -16.53 -9.04 11.74
C VAL A 2 -17.76 -9.92 11.98
N SER A 3 -18.62 -9.56 12.94
CA SER A 3 -19.88 -10.27 13.15
C SER A 3 -20.74 -10.19 11.89
N ASP A 4 -21.33 -11.32 11.49
CA ASP A 4 -22.22 -11.44 10.33
C ASP A 4 -21.56 -11.28 8.95
N MET A 5 -20.23 -11.43 8.85
CA MET A 5 -19.51 -11.44 7.57
C MET A 5 -18.64 -12.70 7.41
N ASN A 6 -18.77 -13.35 6.26
CA ASN A 6 -17.95 -14.50 5.87
C ASN A 6 -16.83 -14.07 4.93
N ASP A 7 -15.62 -13.87 5.47
CA ASP A 7 -14.46 -13.38 4.70
C ASP A 7 -14.14 -14.25 3.47
N ALA A 8 -14.41 -15.57 3.51
CA ALA A 8 -14.15 -16.47 2.38
C ALA A 8 -15.17 -16.28 1.23
N GLU A 9 -16.43 -16.01 1.58
CA GLU A 9 -17.48 -15.71 0.61
C GLU A 9 -17.26 -14.34 -0.01
N GLU A 10 -17.00 -13.32 0.81
CA GLU A 10 -16.68 -11.96 0.37
C GLU A 10 -15.44 -11.92 -0.53
N PHE A 11 -14.41 -12.72 -0.22
CA PHE A 11 -13.24 -12.84 -1.07
C PHE A 11 -13.59 -13.40 -2.47
N THR A 12 -14.47 -14.40 -2.52
CA THR A 12 -14.91 -14.99 -3.79
C THR A 12 -15.69 -13.95 -4.62
N ILE A 13 -16.61 -13.24 -3.98
CA ILE A 13 -17.39 -12.15 -4.59
C ILE A 13 -16.47 -11.05 -5.11
N MET A 14 -15.46 -10.64 -4.33
CA MET A 14 -14.49 -9.62 -4.73
C MET A 14 -13.70 -10.04 -5.97
N VAL A 15 -13.17 -11.27 -6.00
CA VAL A 15 -12.40 -11.80 -7.14
C VAL A 15 -13.26 -11.87 -8.41
N ASP A 16 -14.50 -12.34 -8.29
CA ASP A 16 -15.41 -12.42 -9.44
C ASP A 16 -15.83 -11.03 -9.93
N SER A 17 -15.99 -10.06 -9.02
CA SER A 17 -16.26 -8.66 -9.38
C SER A 17 -15.10 -8.03 -10.13
N MET A 18 -13.85 -8.27 -9.72
CA MET A 18 -12.67 -7.79 -10.44
C MET A 18 -12.64 -8.32 -11.89
N ARG A 19 -12.98 -9.61 -12.08
CA ARG A 19 -13.09 -10.21 -13.42
C ARG A 19 -14.22 -9.59 -14.23
N ALA A 20 -15.37 -9.32 -13.60
CA ALA A 20 -16.51 -8.70 -14.26
C ALA A 20 -16.21 -7.28 -14.76
N VAL A 21 -15.36 -6.53 -14.05
CA VAL A 21 -14.86 -5.20 -14.46
C VAL A 21 -13.72 -5.30 -15.51
N GLY A 22 -13.46 -6.51 -16.03
CA GLY A 22 -12.54 -6.72 -17.15
C GLY A 22 -11.08 -6.92 -16.75
N MET A 23 -10.76 -7.12 -15.47
CA MET A 23 -9.42 -7.53 -15.07
C MET A 23 -9.13 -8.97 -15.52
N SER A 24 -7.97 -9.19 -16.14
CA SER A 24 -7.53 -10.54 -16.47
C SER A 24 -7.17 -11.35 -15.23
N ASN A 25 -7.24 -12.68 -15.31
CA ASN A 25 -6.83 -13.56 -14.20
C ASN A 25 -5.39 -13.27 -13.74
N THR A 26 -4.49 -12.94 -14.68
CA THR A 26 -3.11 -12.58 -14.38
C THR A 26 -3.01 -11.26 -13.61
N GLU A 27 -3.87 -10.28 -13.89
CA GLU A 27 -3.89 -9.01 -13.14
C GLU A 27 -4.42 -9.20 -11.73
N VAL A 28 -5.52 -9.96 -11.57
CA VAL A 28 -6.08 -10.31 -10.26
C VAL A 28 -5.04 -11.06 -9.42
N GLU A 29 -4.38 -12.06 -10.01
CA GLU A 29 -3.30 -12.80 -9.34
C GLU A 29 -2.17 -11.87 -8.90
N LYS A 30 -1.71 -10.94 -9.76
CA LYS A 30 -0.69 -9.96 -9.39
C LYS A 30 -1.11 -9.05 -8.24
N ILE A 31 -2.36 -8.59 -8.23
CA ILE A 31 -2.91 -7.78 -7.14
C ILE A 31 -2.82 -8.58 -5.82
N LEU A 32 -3.27 -9.83 -5.83
CA LEU A 32 -3.23 -10.71 -4.65
C LEU A 32 -1.80 -11.01 -4.19
N LEU A 33 -0.87 -11.24 -5.11
CA LEU A 33 0.55 -11.46 -4.80
C LEU A 33 1.17 -10.22 -4.13
N VAL A 34 0.83 -9.01 -4.60
CA VAL A 34 1.31 -7.77 -3.97
C VAL A 34 0.76 -7.64 -2.55
N VAL A 35 -0.52 -7.93 -2.32
CA VAL A 35 -1.13 -7.89 -0.97
C VAL A 35 -0.49 -8.94 -0.05
N ALA A 36 -0.27 -10.17 -0.54
CA ALA A 36 0.45 -11.20 0.22
C ALA A 36 1.89 -10.75 0.56
N GLY A 37 2.59 -10.13 -0.40
CA GLY A 37 3.92 -9.58 -0.21
C GLY A 37 3.95 -8.50 0.88
N LEU A 38 2.92 -7.64 0.95
CA LEU A 38 2.77 -6.63 2.01
C LEU A 38 2.56 -7.27 3.39
N LEU A 39 1.77 -8.33 3.48
CA LEU A 39 1.56 -9.07 4.73
C LEU A 39 2.84 -9.76 5.22
N HIS A 40 3.64 -10.31 4.31
CA HIS A 40 4.96 -10.84 4.68
C HIS A 40 5.93 -9.72 5.06
N LEU A 41 5.93 -8.60 4.34
CA LEU A 41 6.79 -7.46 4.62
C LEU A 41 6.53 -6.89 6.03
N SER A 42 5.27 -6.77 6.45
CA SER A 42 4.92 -6.23 7.78
C SER A 42 5.43 -7.09 8.95
N ASN A 43 5.67 -8.38 8.70
CA ASN A 43 6.24 -9.31 9.69
C ASN A 43 7.78 -9.22 9.80
N VAL A 44 8.46 -8.48 8.93
CA VAL A 44 9.92 -8.28 8.98
C VAL A 44 10.28 -7.42 10.20
N LYS A 45 11.17 -7.91 11.06
CA LYS A 45 11.64 -7.22 12.26
C LYS A 45 13.11 -6.87 12.15
N PHE A 46 13.51 -5.76 12.75
CA PHE A 46 14.88 -5.30 12.76
C PHE A 46 15.42 -5.23 14.19
N ILE A 47 16.69 -5.54 14.35
CA ILE A 47 17.41 -5.46 15.63
C ILE A 47 18.61 -4.52 15.49
N ASP A 48 18.76 -3.64 16.47
CA ASP A 48 19.92 -2.77 16.59
C ASP A 48 21.10 -3.56 17.20
N SER A 49 22.25 -3.52 16.52
CA SER A 49 23.53 -4.02 17.02
C SER A 49 24.65 -3.05 16.60
N ASP A 50 25.90 -3.48 16.43
CA ASP A 50 26.95 -2.64 15.81
C ASP A 50 26.58 -2.18 14.38
N LYS A 51 25.76 -2.99 13.69
CA LYS A 51 25.03 -2.63 12.47
C LYS A 51 23.62 -3.20 12.56
N SER A 52 22.60 -2.45 12.18
CA SER A 52 21.23 -2.97 12.16
C SER A 52 21.10 -4.15 11.22
N THR A 53 20.40 -5.19 11.66
CA THR A 53 20.17 -6.39 10.86
C THR A 53 18.72 -6.83 10.97
N VAL A 54 18.29 -7.68 10.03
CA VAL A 54 16.98 -8.34 10.11
C VAL A 54 17.03 -9.43 11.17
N ASP A 55 16.03 -9.44 12.05
CA ASP A 55 15.88 -10.44 13.10
C ASP A 55 15.77 -11.84 12.48
N ALA A 56 16.53 -12.80 13.05
CA ALA A 56 16.57 -14.18 12.56
C ALA A 56 15.19 -14.84 12.48
N SER A 57 14.27 -14.51 13.40
CA SER A 57 12.89 -15.01 13.41
C SER A 57 12.05 -14.53 12.22
N SER A 58 12.44 -13.41 11.59
CA SER A 58 11.69 -12.77 10.52
C SER A 58 12.33 -12.90 9.13
N ARG A 59 13.46 -13.61 9.03
CA ARG A 59 14.17 -13.82 7.74
C ARG A 59 13.33 -14.56 6.70
N ASN A 60 12.50 -15.51 7.14
CA ASN A 60 11.58 -16.20 6.23
C ASN A 60 10.57 -15.20 5.64
N ALA A 61 9.96 -14.34 6.48
CA ALA A 61 9.03 -13.31 6.03
C ALA A 61 9.66 -12.35 5.01
N LEU A 62 10.93 -11.96 5.21
CA LEU A 62 11.67 -11.15 4.23
C LEU A 62 11.87 -11.88 2.90
N ALA A 63 12.19 -13.17 2.94
CA ALA A 63 12.40 -13.97 1.74
C ALA A 63 11.10 -14.14 0.95
N GLU A 64 9.98 -14.44 1.62
CA GLU A 64 8.66 -14.55 1.00
C GLU A 64 8.21 -13.22 0.41
N ALA A 65 8.35 -12.11 1.16
CA ALA A 65 8.03 -10.78 0.65
C ALA A 65 8.84 -10.44 -0.61
N ALA A 66 10.15 -10.73 -0.61
CA ALA A 66 11.00 -10.50 -1.77
C ALA A 66 10.56 -11.36 -2.97
N ALA A 67 10.27 -12.64 -2.76
CA ALA A 67 9.82 -13.54 -3.81
C ALA A 67 8.50 -13.08 -4.44
N LEU A 68 7.52 -12.70 -3.62
CA LEU A 68 6.20 -12.21 -4.07
C LEU A 68 6.29 -10.89 -4.83
N PHE A 69 7.23 -10.02 -4.48
CA PHE A 69 7.54 -8.80 -5.23
C PHE A 69 8.44 -9.02 -6.45
N GLY A 70 8.94 -10.24 -6.69
CA GLY A 70 9.86 -10.55 -7.79
C GLY A 70 11.27 -9.96 -7.59
N LEU A 71 11.69 -9.76 -6.35
CA LEU A 71 12.98 -9.21 -5.95
C LEU A 71 13.88 -10.28 -5.35
N THR A 72 15.19 -10.01 -5.32
CA THR A 72 16.10 -10.84 -4.51
C THR A 72 16.00 -10.43 -3.05
N THR A 73 16.07 -11.40 -2.13
CA THR A 73 16.05 -11.13 -0.68
C THR A 73 17.12 -10.13 -0.27
N LYS A 74 18.34 -10.24 -0.86
CA LYS A 74 19.45 -9.32 -0.59
C LYS A 74 19.15 -7.89 -1.03
N ALA A 75 18.48 -7.70 -2.16
CA ALA A 75 18.14 -6.36 -2.65
C ALA A 75 17.11 -5.69 -1.72
N LEU A 76 16.08 -6.42 -1.31
CA LEU A 76 15.07 -5.91 -0.38
C LEU A 76 15.69 -5.63 1.00
N GLU A 77 16.52 -6.53 1.52
CA GLU A 77 17.25 -6.34 2.78
C GLU A 77 18.14 -5.09 2.73
N TYR A 78 18.91 -4.94 1.65
CA TYR A 78 19.80 -3.80 1.47
C TYR A 78 19.01 -2.48 1.42
N ALA A 79 17.91 -2.44 0.69
CA ALA A 79 17.05 -1.25 0.57
C ALA A 79 16.42 -0.84 1.91
N LEU A 80 16.11 -1.80 2.79
CA LEU A 80 15.55 -1.51 4.12
C LEU A 80 16.61 -1.08 5.14
N LEU A 81 17.81 -1.67 5.06
CA LEU A 81 18.89 -1.41 6.02
C LEU A 81 19.82 -0.27 5.64
N HIS A 82 19.73 0.27 4.42
CA HIS A 82 20.64 1.32 3.95
C HIS A 82 19.89 2.47 3.32
N ARG A 83 20.47 3.66 3.44
CA ARG A 83 20.06 4.86 2.72
C ARG A 83 21.26 5.50 2.04
N ILE A 84 21.00 6.12 0.89
CA ILE A 84 22.00 6.90 0.18
C ILE A 84 21.83 8.36 0.61
N ARG A 85 22.91 8.96 1.14
CA ARG A 85 22.96 10.37 1.48
C ARG A 85 23.77 11.11 0.43
N GLU A 86 23.11 11.98 -0.31
CA GLU A 86 23.76 12.88 -1.26
C GLU A 86 23.89 14.26 -0.63
N VAL A 87 25.11 14.79 -0.63
CA VAL A 87 25.39 16.17 -0.19
C VAL A 87 25.95 16.92 -1.40
N PRO A 88 25.39 18.09 -1.76
CA PRO A 88 25.88 18.86 -2.91
C PRO A 88 27.39 19.08 -2.85
N GLY A 89 28.10 18.73 -3.92
CA GLY A 89 29.57 18.83 -4.01
C GLY A 89 30.35 17.69 -3.37
N GLN A 90 29.69 16.67 -2.81
CA GLN A 90 30.33 15.47 -2.27
C GLN A 90 29.85 14.21 -2.99
N LYS A 91 30.64 13.13 -2.90
CA LYS A 91 30.21 11.81 -3.39
C LYS A 91 29.08 11.28 -2.50
N ALA A 92 28.12 10.61 -3.11
CA ALA A 92 27.05 9.92 -2.39
C ALA A 92 27.63 8.91 -1.39
N VAL A 93 27.14 8.94 -0.15
CA VAL A 93 27.59 8.02 0.92
C VAL A 93 26.44 7.09 1.30
N VAL A 94 26.73 5.80 1.34
CA VAL A 94 25.80 4.80 1.87
C VAL A 94 25.91 4.79 3.39
N GLN A 95 24.78 4.97 4.07
CA GLN A 95 24.66 4.92 5.51
C GLN A 95 23.73 3.77 5.91
N SER A 96 24.09 3.04 6.97
CA SER A 96 23.19 2.05 7.57
C SER A 96 22.10 2.75 8.39
N ASN A 97 20.87 2.29 8.25
CA ASN A 97 19.73 2.72 9.06
C ASN A 97 19.80 2.05 10.44
N SER A 98 19.37 2.72 11.49
CA SER A 98 18.98 2.08 12.76
C SER A 98 17.78 1.14 12.56
N GLY A 99 17.53 0.22 13.50
CA GLY A 99 16.38 -0.68 13.50
C GLY A 99 15.05 0.09 13.49
N THR A 100 14.97 1.19 14.23
CA THR A 100 13.81 2.10 14.21
C THR A 100 13.64 2.77 12.85
N GLU A 101 14.71 3.31 12.25
CA GLU A 101 14.66 3.90 10.90
C GLU A 101 14.26 2.86 9.83
N ALA A 102 14.80 1.64 9.91
CA ALA A 102 14.44 0.54 9.01
C ALA A 102 12.97 0.13 9.17
N THR A 103 12.43 0.15 10.39
CA THR A 103 11.01 -0.09 10.67
C THR A 103 10.14 0.98 10.03
N HIS A 104 10.47 2.26 10.23
CA HIS A 104 9.74 3.36 9.60
C HIS A 104 9.82 3.30 8.07
N LEU A 105 10.97 2.92 7.52
CA LEU A 105 11.16 2.77 6.08
C LEU A 105 10.33 1.60 5.52
N ARG A 106 10.28 0.46 6.22
CA ARG A 106 9.42 -0.68 5.88
C ARG A 106 7.95 -0.25 5.83
N ASP A 107 7.49 0.49 6.84
CA ASP A 107 6.08 0.92 6.93
C ASP A 107 5.75 1.96 5.86
N ALA A 108 6.67 2.89 5.59
CA ALA A 108 6.52 3.86 4.50
C ALA A 108 6.49 3.17 3.13
N LEU A 109 7.35 2.16 2.91
CA LEU A 109 7.36 1.35 1.70
C LEU A 109 6.04 0.59 1.54
N ALA A 110 5.55 -0.06 2.61
CA ALA A 110 4.29 -0.78 2.60
C ALA A 110 3.10 0.14 2.25
N LYS A 111 3.02 1.31 2.90
CA LYS A 111 2.01 2.34 2.59
C LYS A 111 2.10 2.80 1.13
N LYS A 112 3.30 3.02 0.61
CA LYS A 112 3.49 3.48 -0.77
C LYS A 112 3.10 2.43 -1.80
N ILE A 113 3.45 1.17 -1.57
CA ILE A 113 3.06 0.05 -2.44
C ILE A 113 1.54 -0.09 -2.44
N TYR A 114 0.89 -0.09 -1.27
CA TYR A 114 -0.56 -0.19 -1.17
C TYR A 114 -1.28 0.97 -1.86
N SER A 115 -0.83 2.21 -1.64
CA SER A 115 -1.35 3.40 -2.33
C SER A 115 -1.24 3.27 -3.85
N ASN A 116 -0.07 2.89 -4.36
CA ASN A 116 0.10 2.71 -5.81
C ASN A 116 -0.75 1.55 -6.37
N LEU A 117 -0.96 0.48 -5.60
CA LEU A 117 -1.83 -0.63 -5.98
C LEU A 117 -3.29 -0.17 -6.09
N PHE A 118 -3.76 0.60 -5.11
CA PHE A 118 -5.11 1.16 -5.12
C PHE A 118 -5.30 2.10 -6.31
N ASP A 119 -4.36 3.02 -6.56
CA ASP A 119 -4.40 3.91 -7.74
C ASP A 119 -4.45 3.11 -9.04
N LYS A 120 -3.72 1.99 -9.12
CA LYS A 120 -3.72 1.12 -10.30
C LYS A 120 -5.07 0.43 -10.50
N ILE A 121 -5.70 -0.04 -9.42
CA ILE A 121 -7.04 -0.64 -9.46
C ILE A 121 -8.06 0.38 -9.96
N VAL A 122 -8.08 1.59 -9.39
CA VAL A 122 -8.96 2.69 -9.81
C VAL A 122 -8.74 3.03 -11.28
N ALA A 123 -7.48 3.12 -11.74
CA ALA A 123 -7.17 3.38 -13.13
C ALA A 123 -7.70 2.28 -14.07
N ILE A 124 -7.63 1.01 -13.68
CA ILE A 124 -8.19 -0.10 -14.48
C ILE A 124 -9.71 0.04 -14.58
N ILE A 125 -10.39 0.27 -13.46
CA ILE A 125 -11.85 0.44 -13.41
C ILE A 125 -12.27 1.61 -14.31
N ASN A 126 -11.60 2.77 -14.18
CA ASN A 126 -11.90 3.95 -14.98
C ASN A 126 -11.69 3.69 -16.48
N ASN A 127 -10.62 3.01 -16.87
CA ASN A 127 -10.36 2.70 -18.28
C ASN A 127 -11.40 1.72 -18.87
N THR A 128 -11.95 0.80 -18.06
CA THR A 128 -13.02 -0.10 -18.54
C THR A 128 -14.36 0.63 -18.65
N LEU A 129 -14.61 1.63 -17.80
CA LEU A 129 -15.87 2.39 -17.75
C LEU A 129 -15.87 3.66 -18.62
N ASP A 130 -14.78 3.97 -19.32
CA ASP A 130 -14.73 5.14 -20.20
C ASP A 130 -15.48 4.85 -21.51
N VAL A 131 -16.76 5.26 -21.58
CA VAL A 131 -17.69 4.85 -22.66
C VAL A 131 -18.03 5.98 -23.64
N ASP A 132 -17.80 7.27 -23.31
CA ASP A 132 -18.19 8.39 -24.19
C ASP A 132 -17.01 9.28 -24.62
N PRO A 133 -16.53 9.17 -25.88
CA PRO A 133 -15.48 10.02 -26.41
C PRO A 133 -15.99 11.42 -26.82
N SER A 134 -17.23 11.79 -26.50
CA SER A 134 -17.76 13.10 -26.84
C SER A 134 -16.97 14.23 -26.16
N PRO A 135 -16.74 15.37 -26.83
CA PRO A 135 -15.98 16.47 -26.25
C PRO A 135 -16.72 17.21 -25.12
N ASN A 136 -18.01 16.96 -24.93
CA ASN A 136 -18.85 17.52 -23.87
C ASN A 136 -19.88 16.48 -23.39
N PRO A 137 -19.46 15.45 -22.65
CA PRO A 137 -20.39 14.46 -22.14
C PRO A 137 -21.31 15.10 -21.10
N CYS A 138 -22.58 14.71 -21.08
CA CYS A 138 -23.47 15.04 -19.98
C CYS A 138 -23.09 14.15 -18.79
N VAL A 139 -22.61 14.74 -17.69
CA VAL A 139 -22.12 14.01 -16.52
C VAL A 139 -23.02 14.23 -15.32
N ILE A 140 -23.38 13.14 -14.64
CA ILE A 140 -24.01 13.15 -13.32
C ILE A 140 -22.96 12.70 -12.31
N GLY A 141 -22.58 13.58 -11.39
CA GLY A 141 -21.65 13.26 -10.31
C GLY A 141 -22.38 12.73 -9.08
N ILE A 142 -21.93 11.59 -8.56
CA ILE A 142 -22.36 11.05 -7.27
C ILE A 142 -21.17 11.19 -6.32
N LEU A 143 -21.39 11.79 -5.15
CA LEU A 143 -20.36 11.99 -4.14
C LEU A 143 -20.62 11.05 -2.96
N ASP A 144 -19.69 10.12 -2.74
CA ASP A 144 -19.63 9.25 -1.57
C ASP A 144 -18.28 9.46 -0.87
N ILE A 145 -18.31 9.91 0.37
CA ILE A 145 -17.12 10.24 1.15
C ILE A 145 -17.22 9.61 2.53
N PHE A 146 -16.06 9.40 3.17
CA PHE A 146 -16.02 9.01 4.58
C PHE A 146 -16.76 10.04 5.44
N GLY A 147 -17.61 9.55 6.35
CA GLY A 147 -18.33 10.39 7.31
C GLY A 147 -17.41 10.99 8.35
N PHE A 148 -17.92 11.96 9.13
CA PHE A 148 -17.16 12.56 10.22
C PHE A 148 -16.79 11.49 11.28
N GLU A 149 -15.52 11.46 11.68
CA GLU A 149 -14.98 10.51 12.64
C GLU A 149 -14.57 11.21 13.94
N ASP A 150 -14.94 10.63 15.09
CA ASP A 150 -14.43 11.03 16.40
C ASP A 150 -13.92 9.80 17.15
N MET A 151 -12.59 9.64 17.17
CA MET A 151 -11.91 8.53 17.82
C MET A 151 -11.21 9.00 19.09
N ALA A 152 -10.87 8.05 19.99
CA ALA A 152 -10.12 8.35 21.22
C ALA A 152 -8.76 9.02 20.94
N VAL A 153 -8.15 8.74 19.78
CA VAL A 153 -6.96 9.43 19.27
C VAL A 153 -7.21 9.77 17.81
N ASN A 154 -7.28 11.07 17.50
CA ASN A 154 -7.47 11.57 16.15
C ASN A 154 -6.11 11.94 15.53
N GLY A 155 -5.78 11.37 14.38
CA GLY A 155 -4.54 11.61 13.65
C GLY A 155 -4.68 12.67 12.53
N PHE A 156 -3.65 12.75 11.68
CA PHE A 156 -3.72 13.58 10.46
C PHE A 156 -4.79 13.07 9.50
N GLU A 157 -5.03 11.76 9.47
CA GLU A 157 -6.06 11.12 8.67
C GLU A 157 -7.46 11.61 9.06
N GLN A 158 -7.82 11.61 10.35
CA GLN A 158 -9.10 12.14 10.83
C GLN A 158 -9.23 13.64 10.55
N LEU A 159 -8.14 14.41 10.69
CA LEU A 159 -8.16 15.84 10.34
C LEU A 159 -8.56 16.05 8.87
N PHE A 160 -8.00 15.29 7.93
CA PHE A 160 -8.37 15.39 6.52
C PHE A 160 -9.82 14.96 6.27
N ILE A 161 -10.26 13.84 6.83
CA ILE A 161 -11.64 13.35 6.69
C ILE A 161 -12.65 14.38 7.22
N ASN A 162 -12.44 14.87 8.44
CA ASN A 162 -13.34 15.81 9.10
C ASN A 162 -13.33 17.18 8.41
N THR A 163 -12.17 17.66 7.96
CA THR A 163 -12.07 18.91 7.20
C THR A 163 -12.84 18.81 5.87
N THR A 164 -12.74 17.69 5.16
CA THR A 164 -13.52 17.46 3.93
C THR A 164 -15.02 17.48 4.21
N ASN A 165 -15.47 16.87 5.31
CA ASN A 165 -16.87 16.93 5.74
C ASN A 165 -17.31 18.36 6.07
N GLU A 166 -16.51 19.11 6.82
CA GLU A 166 -16.80 20.50 7.14
C GLU A 166 -16.91 21.38 5.89
N LEU A 167 -16.04 21.16 4.91
CA LEU A 167 -16.09 21.89 3.63
C LEU A 167 -17.34 21.52 2.84
N LEU A 168 -17.72 20.24 2.81
CA LEU A 168 -18.93 19.78 2.12
C LEU A 168 -20.20 20.37 2.75
N GLN A 169 -20.28 20.44 4.07
CA GLN A 169 -21.45 21.03 4.77
C GLN A 169 -21.61 22.54 4.54
N LYS A 170 -20.54 23.22 4.11
CA LYS A 170 -20.56 24.67 3.80
C LYS A 170 -20.99 24.96 2.36
N VAL A 171 -21.11 23.93 1.51
CA VAL A 171 -21.64 24.02 0.14
C VAL A 171 -23.17 23.90 0.19
#